data_AF-A0A953EEK4-F1
#
_entry.id   AF-A0A953EEK4-F1
#
_cell.length_a   1.000
_cell.length_b   1.000
_cell.length_c   1.000
_cell.angle_alpha   90.00
_cell.angle_beta   90.00
_cell.angle_gamma   90.00
#
_symmetry.space_group_name_H-M   'P 1'
#
loop_
_entity.id
_entity.type
_entity.pdbx_description
1 polymer ?
#
loop_
_entity_poly.entity_id
_entity_poly.type
_entity_poly.pdbx_seq_one_letter_code
_entity_poly.pdbx_strand_id
1 'polypeptide(L)'
;SRLLLILPLLLAACGDLPQPFRNRPGLQAQRLAMPLAVRLAVPPPQQAMLQDTAARKLADSVASALQAQEVPAVATDAPLPLDWRVDIQAERQGQVVLPSFRLLDADGRPQAASDGEPVPLRDWASPTSELLNQVASQAAPALTRLLLQVEAAQKATDPDSLAAGPPRVRLAGVRGAPGDGNTSLAARMREFLGNEGYVVQDTAEGAAYGLEAEVNVVPAGRGLDRVEIQWIVSRRDGEELGRVVQMNEVPSGRLNRLWGDIAYAAAQEASGGVKTVIVNAQAAPPPEAAASPPRSETAAAPR
;
A
#
# COMPACT_ATOMS: atom_id res chain seq x y z
N SER A 1 63.91 39.64 -41.71
CA SER A 1 64.00 38.17 -41.69
C SER A 1 63.21 37.66 -40.51
N ARG A 2 62.24 36.77 -40.79
CA ARG A 2 61.44 35.93 -39.85
C ARG A 2 60.55 36.65 -38.82
N LEU A 3 59.23 36.57 -39.02
CA LEU A 3 58.32 36.20 -37.94
C LEU A 3 57.16 35.38 -38.51
N LEU A 4 57.06 34.14 -38.04
CA LEU A 4 56.06 33.13 -38.35
C LEU A 4 54.70 33.47 -37.73
N LEU A 5 53.62 33.12 -38.44
CA LEU A 5 52.31 32.78 -37.87
C LEU A 5 52.45 31.73 -36.76
N ILE A 6 51.67 31.83 -35.68
CA ILE A 6 51.10 30.69 -34.91
C ILE A 6 50.00 31.20 -33.94
N LEU A 7 48.78 30.70 -34.22
CA LEU A 7 47.83 30.07 -33.29
C LEU A 7 46.90 30.90 -32.37
N PRO A 8 45.58 30.87 -32.62
CA PRO A 8 44.54 31.15 -31.63
C PRO A 8 44.20 29.85 -30.89
N LEU A 9 44.36 29.80 -29.57
CA LEU A 9 43.83 28.71 -28.74
C LEU A 9 43.63 29.22 -27.31
N LEU A 10 42.58 28.72 -26.65
CA LEU A 10 42.23 28.83 -25.22
C LEU A 10 41.10 29.82 -24.86
N LEU A 11 39.88 29.50 -25.31
CA LEU A 11 38.65 29.71 -24.52
C LEU A 11 37.99 28.34 -24.29
N ALA A 12 38.57 27.57 -23.36
CA ALA A 12 37.93 26.42 -22.74
C ALA A 12 38.02 26.61 -21.23
N ALA A 13 37.14 27.44 -20.69
CA ALA A 13 36.99 27.66 -19.25
C ALA A 13 35.52 27.43 -18.87
N CYS A 14 35.11 26.17 -18.90
CA CYS A 14 34.05 25.65 -18.05
C CYS A 14 34.67 24.47 -17.28
N GLY A 15 35.24 24.77 -16.12
CA GLY A 15 35.69 23.74 -15.18
C GLY A 15 34.47 23.08 -14.54
N ASP A 16 34.51 21.76 -14.45
CA ASP A 16 33.51 20.96 -13.74
C ASP A 16 33.49 21.40 -12.27
N LEU A 17 32.32 21.79 -11.75
CA LEU A 17 32.16 22.10 -10.33
C LEU A 17 32.47 20.84 -9.51
N PRO A 18 33.22 20.93 -8.39
CA PRO A 18 33.34 19.80 -7.49
C PRO A 18 31.95 19.44 -6.97
N GLN A 19 31.52 18.20 -7.24
CA GLN A 19 30.25 17.65 -6.77
C GLN A 19 30.52 16.73 -5.57
N PRO A 20 30.63 17.26 -4.34
CA PRO A 20 31.01 16.49 -3.16
C PRO A 20 30.01 15.38 -2.77
N PHE A 21 28.85 15.28 -3.43
CA PHE A 21 27.78 14.33 -3.09
C PHE A 21 27.37 13.37 -4.22
N ARG A 22 28.07 13.33 -5.36
CA ARG A 22 27.86 12.25 -6.34
C ARG A 22 28.32 10.93 -5.72
N ASN A 23 27.39 9.98 -5.57
CA ASN A 23 27.60 8.58 -5.20
C ASN A 23 27.96 8.25 -3.74
N ARG A 24 27.91 9.20 -2.79
CA ARG A 24 28.04 8.89 -1.34
C ARG A 24 27.19 9.86 -0.49
N PRO A 25 25.86 9.72 -0.47
CA PRO A 25 25.09 10.34 0.61
C PRO A 25 25.62 9.73 1.92
N GLY A 26 26.20 10.55 2.80
CA GLY A 26 26.62 10.08 4.11
C GLY A 26 25.44 9.46 4.86
N LEU A 27 25.70 8.60 5.85
CA LEU A 27 24.67 7.93 6.66
C LEU A 27 23.59 8.88 7.23
N GLN A 28 23.90 10.17 7.38
CA GLN A 28 22.93 11.21 7.76
C GLN A 28 21.96 11.59 6.65
N ALA A 29 22.39 11.70 5.39
CA ALA A 29 21.50 12.05 4.27
C ALA A 29 20.49 10.93 3.96
N GLN A 30 20.88 9.67 4.16
CA GLN A 30 19.96 8.51 4.03
C GLN A 30 18.92 8.44 5.16
N ARG A 31 19.20 9.02 6.33
CA ARG A 31 18.24 9.08 7.46
C ARG A 31 17.21 10.20 7.34
N LEU A 32 17.46 11.21 6.52
CA LEU A 32 16.66 12.44 6.47
C LEU A 32 15.53 12.43 5.44
N ALA A 33 15.44 11.39 4.61
CA ALA A 33 14.41 11.27 3.57
C ALA A 33 13.92 9.82 3.41
N MET A 34 13.68 9.11 4.53
CA MET A 34 12.88 7.90 4.42
C MET A 34 11.42 8.36 4.25
N PRO A 35 10.78 8.12 3.09
CA PRO A 35 9.36 8.35 2.95
C PRO A 35 8.61 7.59 4.04
N LEU A 36 7.44 8.09 4.45
CA LEU A 36 6.52 7.37 5.32
C LEU A 36 6.41 5.93 4.83
N ALA A 37 6.74 4.98 5.70
CA ALA A 37 6.87 3.58 5.32
C ALA A 37 5.50 2.87 5.23
N VAL A 38 4.42 3.63 5.31
CA VAL A 38 3.06 3.16 5.50
C VAL A 38 2.14 3.92 4.55
N ARG A 39 1.27 3.16 3.87
CA ARG A 39 0.16 3.70 3.08
C ARG A 39 -1.11 3.76 3.93
N LEU A 40 -1.85 4.86 3.80
CA LEU A 40 -3.16 5.04 4.42
C LEU A 40 -4.28 4.69 3.44
N ALA A 41 -5.03 3.62 3.72
CA ALA A 41 -6.31 3.37 3.09
C ALA A 41 -7.42 4.20 3.76
N VAL A 42 -8.22 4.90 2.95
CA VAL A 42 -9.38 5.67 3.38
C VAL A 42 -10.64 5.00 2.82
N PRO A 43 -11.25 4.06 3.55
CA PRO A 43 -12.51 3.47 3.11
C PRO A 43 -13.66 4.47 3.21
N PRO A 44 -14.68 4.38 2.33
CA PRO A 44 -15.92 5.12 2.48
C PRO A 44 -16.52 4.88 3.87
N PRO A 45 -16.78 5.95 4.65
CA PRO A 45 -17.19 5.79 6.02
C PRO A 45 -18.63 5.32 6.14
N GLN A 46 -18.82 4.21 6.86
CA GLN A 46 -20.13 3.64 7.14
C GLN A 46 -20.79 4.28 8.38
N GLN A 47 -19.98 4.90 9.25
CA GLN A 47 -20.42 5.45 10.54
C GLN A 47 -20.38 6.99 10.56
N ALA A 48 -20.31 7.62 9.39
CA ALA A 48 -20.29 9.08 9.25
C ALA A 48 -21.68 9.70 9.06
N MET A 49 -22.77 8.93 9.14
CA MET A 49 -24.15 9.41 8.87
C MET A 49 -24.32 10.01 7.46
N LEU A 50 -23.53 9.55 6.50
CA LEU A 50 -23.55 9.99 5.10
C LEU A 50 -24.18 8.91 4.20
N GLN A 51 -24.77 9.33 3.09
CA GLN A 51 -25.16 8.42 2.01
C GLN A 51 -23.93 7.96 1.23
N ASP A 52 -24.01 6.79 0.58
CA ASP A 52 -22.86 6.14 -0.09
C ASP A 52 -22.08 7.06 -1.03
N THR A 53 -22.76 7.86 -1.85
CA THR A 53 -22.11 8.81 -2.78
C THR A 53 -21.31 9.88 -2.03
N ALA A 54 -21.88 10.43 -0.95
CA ALA A 54 -21.21 11.43 -0.13
C ALA A 54 -20.08 10.82 0.71
N ALA A 55 -20.26 9.59 1.21
CA ALA A 55 -19.23 8.85 1.94
C ALA A 55 -18.01 8.57 1.04
N ARG A 56 -18.22 8.05 -0.17
CA ARG A 56 -17.15 7.85 -1.17
C ARG A 56 -16.44 9.16 -1.49
N LYS A 57 -17.20 10.23 -1.73
CA LYS A 57 -16.64 11.56 -1.99
C LYS A 57 -15.81 12.09 -0.82
N LEU A 58 -16.24 11.88 0.42
CA LEU A 58 -15.47 12.27 1.60
C LEU A 58 -14.15 11.48 1.69
N ALA A 59 -14.20 10.16 1.48
CA ALA A 59 -13.00 9.33 1.44
C ALA A 59 -11.99 9.78 0.36
N ASP A 60 -12.46 10.05 -0.86
CA ASP A 60 -11.65 10.60 -1.95
C ASP A 60 -11.00 11.94 -1.58
N SER A 61 -11.78 12.81 -0.94
CA SER A 61 -11.35 14.15 -0.54
C SER A 61 -10.28 14.07 0.55
N VAL A 62 -10.46 13.18 1.54
CA VAL A 62 -9.48 12.94 2.62
C VAL A 62 -8.19 12.32 2.06
N ALA A 63 -8.29 11.30 1.20
CA ALA A 63 -7.12 10.70 0.56
C ALA A 63 -6.33 11.74 -0.26
N SER A 64 -7.04 12.57 -1.03
CA SER A 64 -6.41 13.65 -1.82
C SER A 64 -5.75 14.72 -0.94
N ALA A 65 -6.38 15.09 0.18
CA ALA A 65 -5.83 16.06 1.13
C ALA A 65 -4.59 15.52 1.87
N LEU A 66 -4.54 14.21 2.14
CA LEU A 66 -3.36 13.53 2.69
C LEU A 66 -2.22 13.45 1.66
N GLN A 67 -2.52 13.10 0.41
CA GLN A 67 -1.54 13.10 -0.69
C GLN A 67 -0.93 14.48 -0.92
N ALA A 68 -1.72 15.56 -0.78
CA ALA A 68 -1.22 16.94 -0.86
C ALA A 68 -0.24 17.30 0.27
N GLN A 69 -0.18 16.49 1.32
CA GLN A 69 0.82 16.57 2.40
C GLN A 69 1.91 15.52 2.28
N GLU A 70 2.08 14.93 1.09
CA GLU A 70 3.07 13.89 0.81
C GLU A 70 2.87 12.61 1.63
N VAL A 71 1.67 12.40 2.17
CA VAL A 71 1.29 11.14 2.82
C VAL A 71 0.75 10.18 1.77
N PRO A 72 1.34 8.98 1.59
CA PRO A 72 0.80 7.98 0.68
C PRO A 72 -0.58 7.53 1.16
N ALA A 73 -1.64 7.94 0.46
CA ALA A 73 -3.01 7.62 0.83
C ALA A 73 -3.83 7.22 -0.40
N VAL A 74 -4.83 6.35 -0.22
CA VAL A 74 -5.74 5.92 -1.29
C VAL A 74 -7.14 5.73 -0.75
N ALA A 75 -8.14 6.25 -1.46
CA ALA A 75 -9.53 5.94 -1.17
C ALA A 75 -9.87 4.55 -1.75
N THR A 76 -10.26 3.59 -0.92
CA THR A 76 -10.51 2.21 -1.36
C THR A 76 -11.47 1.46 -0.44
N ASP A 77 -12.37 0.69 -1.05
CA ASP A 77 -13.24 -0.27 -0.34
C ASP A 77 -12.47 -1.54 0.08
N ALA A 78 -11.30 -1.78 -0.50
CA ALA A 78 -10.46 -2.96 -0.28
C ALA A 78 -9.02 -2.53 0.11
N PRO A 79 -8.78 -2.26 1.40
CA PRO A 79 -7.42 -2.03 1.92
C PRO A 79 -6.55 -3.28 1.75
N LEU A 80 -5.26 -3.07 1.45
CA LEU A 80 -4.26 -4.15 1.41
C LEU A 80 -3.92 -4.62 2.83
N PRO A 81 -3.35 -5.83 2.98
CA PRO A 81 -3.08 -6.43 4.29
C PRO A 81 -2.24 -5.58 5.26
N LEU A 82 -1.36 -4.73 4.75
CA LEU A 82 -0.46 -3.86 5.53
C LEU A 82 -0.87 -2.39 5.51
N ASP A 83 -1.99 -2.03 4.87
CA ASP A 83 -2.48 -0.66 4.90
C ASP A 83 -2.90 -0.27 6.31
N TRP A 84 -2.44 0.90 6.74
CA TRP A 84 -3.08 1.58 7.85
C TRP A 84 -4.36 2.23 7.36
N ARG A 85 -5.30 2.50 8.26
CA ARG A 85 -6.61 2.98 7.87
C ARG A 85 -6.94 4.30 8.54
N VAL A 86 -7.54 5.20 7.77
CA VAL A 86 -8.27 6.35 8.32
C VAL A 86 -9.73 5.95 8.43
N ASP A 87 -10.17 5.69 9.65
CA ASP A 87 -11.58 5.45 9.95
C ASP A 87 -12.26 6.78 10.27
N ILE A 88 -13.31 7.10 9.51
CA ILE A 88 -14.06 8.36 9.65
C ILE A 88 -15.43 8.04 10.24
N GLN A 89 -15.72 8.65 11.36
CA GLN A 89 -16.99 8.56 12.05
C GLN A 89 -17.60 9.94 12.20
N ALA A 90 -18.89 10.01 12.52
CA ALA A 90 -19.52 11.27 12.86
C ALA A 90 -20.56 11.07 13.95
N GLU A 91 -20.60 11.98 14.91
CA GLU A 91 -21.57 11.99 15.98
C GLU A 91 -22.42 13.25 15.93
N ARG A 92 -23.74 13.09 16.08
CA ARG A 92 -24.65 14.23 16.17
C ARG A 92 -24.69 14.78 17.60
N GLN A 93 -24.34 16.05 17.75
CA GLN A 93 -24.44 16.81 19.00
C GLN A 93 -25.45 17.97 18.83
N GLY A 94 -26.71 17.69 19.11
CA GLY A 94 -27.79 18.68 18.95
C GLY A 94 -28.04 19.05 17.47
N GLN A 95 -27.66 20.28 17.11
CA GLN A 95 -27.81 20.85 15.75
C GLN A 95 -26.50 20.85 14.94
N VAL A 96 -25.45 20.24 15.47
CA VAL A 96 -24.18 20.04 14.77
C VAL A 96 -23.83 18.55 14.70
N VAL A 97 -22.98 18.21 13.75
CA VAL A 97 -22.35 16.91 13.58
C VAL A 97 -20.85 17.11 13.75
N LEU A 98 -20.24 16.33 14.64
CA LEU A 98 -18.80 16.34 14.88
C LEU A 98 -18.19 15.13 14.16
N PRO A 99 -17.47 15.32 13.04
CA PRO A 99 -16.72 14.25 12.42
C PRO A 99 -15.49 13.91 13.29
N SER A 100 -15.17 12.63 13.41
CA SER A 100 -13.99 12.13 14.10
C SER A 100 -13.18 11.24 13.17
N PHE A 101 -11.86 11.41 13.19
CA PHE A 101 -10.92 10.73 12.32
C PHE A 101 -9.97 9.90 13.17
N ARG A 102 -9.93 8.59 12.95
CA ARG A 102 -9.11 7.66 13.71
C ARG A 102 -8.08 7.01 12.81
N LEU A 103 -6.82 7.03 13.24
CA LEU A 103 -5.76 6.23 12.63
C LEU A 103 -5.79 4.85 13.25
N LEU A 104 -6.03 3.85 12.42
CA LEU A 104 -5.93 2.44 12.77
C LEU A 104 -4.66 1.87 12.14
N ASP A 105 -3.95 1.01 12.87
CA ASP A 105 -2.88 0.23 12.27
C ASP A 105 -3.43 -0.85 11.32
N ALA A 106 -2.52 -1.57 10.66
CA ALA A 106 -2.89 -2.67 9.77
C ALA A 106 -3.60 -3.84 10.48
N ASP A 107 -3.48 -3.94 11.81
CA ASP A 107 -4.21 -4.87 12.67
C ASP A 107 -5.62 -4.36 13.06
N GLY A 108 -5.99 -3.15 12.64
CA GLY A 108 -7.27 -2.51 12.96
C GLY A 108 -7.31 -1.91 14.37
N ARG A 109 -6.18 -1.80 15.06
CA ARG A 109 -6.12 -1.22 16.41
C ARG A 109 -6.01 0.30 16.31
N PRO A 110 -6.77 1.05 17.11
CA PRO A 110 -6.69 2.51 17.12
C PRO A 110 -5.35 2.98 17.71
N GLN A 111 -4.64 3.79 16.93
CA GLN A 111 -3.35 4.36 17.28
C GLN A 111 -3.48 5.82 17.74
N ALA A 112 -4.36 6.57 17.07
CA ALA A 112 -4.64 7.95 17.40
C ALA A 112 -6.02 8.38 16.87
N ALA A 113 -6.54 9.48 17.39
CA ALA A 113 -7.78 10.08 16.91
C ALA A 113 -7.70 11.61 16.98
N SER A 114 -8.43 12.26 16.09
CA SER A 114 -8.67 13.70 16.11
C SER A 114 -10.09 13.99 15.67
N ASP A 115 -10.73 14.92 16.35
CA ASP A 115 -12.02 15.46 15.89
C ASP A 115 -11.79 16.55 14.83
N GLY A 116 -12.73 16.65 13.90
CA GLY A 116 -12.82 17.76 12.97
C GLY A 116 -13.64 18.91 13.53
N GLU A 117 -13.88 19.92 12.70
CA GLU A 117 -14.72 21.05 13.09
C GLU A 117 -16.21 20.66 13.10
N PRO A 118 -17.01 21.19 14.04
CA PRO A 118 -18.45 20.97 14.05
C PRO A 118 -19.13 21.50 12.79
N VAL A 119 -19.90 20.64 12.11
CA VAL A 119 -20.66 21.00 10.90
C VAL A 119 -22.15 21.10 11.24
N PRO A 120 -22.89 22.13 10.80
CA PRO A 120 -24.33 22.17 11.00
C PRO A 120 -25.02 20.94 10.44
N LEU A 121 -25.95 20.35 11.21
CA LEU A 121 -26.63 19.10 10.85
C LEU A 121 -27.30 19.16 9.48
N ARG A 122 -27.91 20.30 9.14
CA ARG A 122 -28.56 20.51 7.84
C ARG A 122 -27.57 20.40 6.66
N ASP A 123 -26.35 20.86 6.86
CA ASP A 123 -25.32 20.90 5.82
C ASP A 123 -24.67 19.51 5.73
N TRP A 124 -24.51 18.80 6.85
CA TRP A 124 -24.04 17.42 6.87
C TRP A 124 -25.05 16.41 6.29
N ALA A 125 -26.35 16.66 6.46
CA ALA A 125 -27.42 15.79 5.92
C ALA A 125 -27.54 15.86 4.39
N SER A 126 -27.04 16.93 3.77
CA SER A 126 -27.03 17.11 2.31
C SER A 126 -25.74 17.86 1.92
N PRO A 127 -24.58 17.21 2.06
CA PRO A 127 -23.30 17.88 1.97
C PRO A 127 -22.97 18.25 0.53
N THR A 128 -22.46 19.45 0.33
CA THR A 128 -21.90 19.87 -0.95
C THR A 128 -20.48 19.32 -1.11
N SER A 129 -19.98 19.28 -2.35
CA SER A 129 -18.60 18.85 -2.60
C SER A 129 -17.58 19.77 -1.91
N GLU A 130 -17.89 21.07 -1.84
CA GLU A 130 -17.07 22.08 -1.19
C GLU A 130 -16.96 21.83 0.32
N LEU A 131 -18.07 21.46 0.97
CA LEU A 131 -18.07 21.11 2.39
C LEU A 131 -17.21 19.87 2.66
N LEU A 132 -17.34 18.81 1.86
CA LEU A 132 -16.55 17.59 2.05
C LEU A 132 -15.05 17.83 1.80
N ASN A 133 -14.70 18.64 0.79
CA ASN A 133 -13.32 19.06 0.55
C ASN A 133 -12.78 19.91 1.72
N GLN A 134 -13.60 20.81 2.28
CA GLN A 134 -13.22 21.61 3.43
C GLN A 134 -12.92 20.72 4.64
N VAL A 135 -13.84 19.82 4.99
CA VAL A 135 -13.68 18.86 6.09
C VAL A 135 -12.40 18.04 5.92
N ALA A 136 -12.14 17.55 4.71
CA ALA A 136 -10.92 16.82 4.38
C ALA A 136 -9.65 17.67 4.55
N SER A 137 -9.64 18.89 4.01
CA SER A 137 -8.48 19.80 4.10
C SER A 137 -8.15 20.21 5.54
N GLN A 138 -9.16 20.30 6.41
CA GLN A 138 -9.00 20.59 7.82
C GLN A 138 -8.49 19.38 8.61
N ALA A 139 -8.94 18.18 8.27
CA ALA A 139 -8.55 16.94 8.94
C ALA A 139 -7.11 16.49 8.60
N ALA A 140 -6.68 16.67 7.34
CA ALA A 140 -5.41 16.13 6.86
C ALA A 140 -4.18 16.58 7.69
N PRO A 141 -4.00 17.87 8.06
CA PRO A 141 -2.84 18.28 8.86
C PRO A 141 -2.81 17.64 10.25
N ALA A 142 -3.97 17.38 10.85
CA ALA A 142 -4.09 16.68 12.12
C ALA A 142 -3.69 15.21 11.97
N LEU A 143 -4.22 14.53 10.96
CA LEU A 143 -3.90 13.13 10.66
C LEU A 143 -2.40 12.93 10.35
N THR A 144 -1.80 13.78 9.53
CA THR A 144 -0.35 13.72 9.22
C THR A 144 0.49 13.86 10.48
N ARG A 145 0.15 14.81 11.37
CA ARG A 145 0.86 15.01 12.63
C ARG A 145 0.74 13.80 13.54
N LEU A 146 -0.45 13.22 13.67
CA LEU A 146 -0.68 12.02 14.47
C LEU A 146 0.11 10.82 13.92
N LEU A 147 0.11 10.62 12.60
CA LEU A 147 0.90 9.56 11.95
C LEU A 147 2.39 9.69 12.28
N LEU A 148 2.96 10.88 12.12
CA LEU A 148 4.38 11.15 12.42
C LEU A 148 4.71 10.92 13.90
N GLN A 149 3.81 11.28 14.82
CA GLN A 149 4.01 11.03 16.25
C GLN A 149 4.03 9.54 16.57
N VAL A 150 3.11 8.76 15.99
CA VAL A 150 3.05 7.32 16.20
C VAL A 150 4.29 6.63 15.62
N GLU A 151 4.73 7.00 14.41
CA GLU A 151 5.95 6.45 13.83
C GLU A 151 7.21 6.76 14.66
N ALA A 152 7.31 7.99 15.18
CA ALA A 152 8.43 8.40 16.03
C ALA A 152 8.47 7.57 17.33
N ALA A 153 7.31 7.31 17.95
CA ALA A 153 7.20 6.48 19.14
C ALA A 153 7.60 5.02 18.87
N GLN A 154 7.20 4.46 17.72
CA GLN A 154 7.59 3.11 17.32
C GLN A 154 9.09 3.00 17.08
N LYS A 155 9.70 3.93 16.33
CA LYS A 155 11.14 3.96 16.07
C LYS A 155 11.98 4.10 17.35
N ALA A 156 11.49 4.82 18.35
CA ALA A 156 12.16 4.95 19.64
C ALA A 156 12.18 3.63 20.45
N THR A 157 11.25 2.72 20.17
CA THR A 157 11.06 1.46 20.92
C THR A 157 11.73 0.27 20.24
N ASP A 158 12.25 0.42 19.02
CA ASP A 158 12.92 -0.64 18.24
C ASP A 158 14.38 -0.29 17.87
N PRO A 159 15.35 -0.39 18.82
CA PRO A 159 16.76 -0.08 18.57
C PRO A 159 17.53 -1.19 17.82
N ASP A 160 16.97 -2.40 17.72
CA ASP A 160 17.73 -3.64 17.43
C ASP A 160 17.47 -4.25 16.04
N SER A 161 16.82 -3.54 15.12
CA SER A 161 16.52 -4.03 13.75
C SER A 161 17.75 -4.27 12.83
N LEU A 162 18.98 -4.24 13.36
CA LEU A 162 20.23 -4.42 12.61
C LEU A 162 20.52 -5.86 12.19
N ALA A 163 19.83 -6.87 12.75
CA ALA A 163 19.83 -8.23 12.24
C ALA A 163 18.46 -8.52 11.64
N ALA A 164 18.28 -8.23 10.35
CA ALA A 164 17.08 -8.62 9.63
C ALA A 164 17.00 -10.16 9.64
N GLY A 165 16.15 -10.70 10.52
CA GLY A 165 15.80 -12.12 10.52
C GLY A 165 15.12 -12.53 9.21
N PRO A 166 14.62 -13.77 9.11
CA PRO A 166 13.92 -14.21 7.92
C PRO A 166 12.76 -13.26 7.57
N PRO A 167 12.49 -13.01 6.27
CA PRO A 167 11.44 -12.09 5.85
C PRO A 167 10.08 -12.51 6.42
N ARG A 168 9.40 -11.56 7.06
CA ARG A 168 8.09 -11.76 7.69
C ARG A 168 6.97 -11.42 6.73
N VAL A 169 5.98 -12.32 6.63
CA VAL A 169 4.78 -12.17 5.80
C VAL A 169 3.56 -12.16 6.72
N ARG A 170 2.76 -11.09 6.67
CA ARG A 170 1.43 -11.05 7.29
C ARG A 170 0.45 -11.80 6.39
N LEU A 171 -0.14 -12.88 6.88
CA LEU A 171 -1.27 -13.52 6.21
C LEU A 171 -2.58 -12.96 6.79
N ALA A 172 -3.22 -12.04 6.07
CA ALA A 172 -4.51 -11.46 6.49
C ALA A 172 -5.67 -12.48 6.46
N GLY A 173 -5.47 -13.59 5.73
CA GLY A 173 -6.40 -14.72 5.65
C GLY A 173 -6.85 -15.00 4.23
N VAL A 174 -7.85 -15.87 4.13
CA VAL A 174 -8.49 -16.29 2.88
C VAL A 174 -9.99 -16.02 3.02
N ARG A 175 -10.61 -15.46 1.98
CA ARG A 175 -12.04 -15.14 1.95
C ARG A 175 -12.74 -15.84 0.78
N GLY A 176 -14.04 -16.07 0.93
CA GLY A 176 -14.92 -16.58 -0.14
C GLY A 176 -14.95 -18.09 -0.33
N ALA A 177 -14.07 -18.87 0.31
CA ALA A 177 -14.07 -20.31 0.15
C ALA A 177 -15.24 -20.95 0.95
N PRO A 178 -16.03 -21.85 0.33
CA PRO A 178 -17.06 -22.63 1.03
C PRO A 178 -16.46 -23.66 2.01
N GLY A 179 -17.31 -24.20 2.88
CA GLY A 179 -16.89 -25.22 3.85
C GLY A 179 -15.82 -24.71 4.81
N ASP A 180 -14.76 -25.48 5.01
CA ASP A 180 -13.59 -25.09 5.80
C ASP A 180 -12.47 -24.41 4.98
N GLY A 181 -12.72 -24.12 3.70
CA GLY A 181 -11.69 -23.76 2.71
C GLY A 181 -10.82 -22.57 3.10
N ASN A 182 -11.40 -21.54 3.72
CA ASN A 182 -10.65 -20.36 4.15
C ASN A 182 -9.57 -20.76 5.17
N THR A 183 -9.93 -21.60 6.14
CA THR A 183 -9.02 -22.05 7.20
C THR A 183 -8.01 -23.04 6.65
N SER A 184 -8.47 -23.99 5.83
CA SER A 184 -7.63 -25.02 5.23
C SER A 184 -6.57 -24.44 4.31
N LEU A 185 -6.92 -23.49 3.43
CA LEU A 185 -5.97 -22.81 2.55
C LEU A 185 -4.98 -21.95 3.35
N ALA A 186 -5.44 -21.19 4.34
CA ALA A 186 -4.56 -20.37 5.17
C ALA A 186 -3.54 -21.21 5.94
N ALA A 187 -3.98 -22.34 6.51
CA ALA A 187 -3.10 -23.27 7.23
C ALA A 187 -2.02 -23.86 6.32
N ARG A 188 -2.40 -24.33 5.12
CA ARG A 188 -1.45 -24.91 4.15
C ARG A 188 -0.51 -23.87 3.57
N MET A 189 -1.00 -22.67 3.27
CA MET A 189 -0.14 -21.58 2.78
C MET A 189 0.93 -21.20 3.81
N ARG A 190 0.56 -21.13 5.10
CA ARG A 190 1.51 -20.89 6.20
C ARG A 190 2.59 -21.97 6.26
N GLU A 191 2.21 -23.23 6.12
CA GLU A 191 3.14 -24.38 6.11
C GLU A 191 4.14 -24.27 4.95
N PHE A 192 3.65 -24.08 3.72
CA PHE A 192 4.52 -24.05 2.54
C PHE A 192 5.43 -22.81 2.51
N LEU A 193 4.94 -21.62 2.85
CA LEU A 193 5.80 -20.44 2.93
C LEU A 193 6.84 -20.55 4.05
N GLY A 194 6.52 -21.22 5.16
CA GLY A 194 7.51 -21.56 6.19
C GLY A 194 8.65 -22.41 5.64
N ASN A 195 8.34 -23.41 4.81
CA ASN A 195 9.33 -24.24 4.13
C ASN A 195 10.17 -23.45 3.11
N GLU A 196 9.63 -22.35 2.58
CA GLU A 196 10.33 -21.41 1.69
C GLU A 196 11.19 -20.37 2.44
N GLY A 197 11.27 -20.45 3.77
CA GLY A 197 12.13 -19.59 4.61
C GLY A 197 11.47 -18.29 5.09
N TYR A 198 10.15 -18.15 4.95
CA TYR A 198 9.40 -17.00 5.46
C TYR A 198 8.88 -17.26 6.87
N VAL A 199 8.80 -16.20 7.68
CA VAL A 199 8.03 -16.23 8.93
C VAL A 199 6.64 -15.69 8.64
N VAL A 200 5.66 -16.60 8.58
CA VAL A 200 4.26 -16.22 8.34
C VAL A 200 3.56 -15.98 9.67
N GLN A 201 2.98 -14.80 9.83
CA GLN A 201 2.35 -14.33 11.05
C GLN A 201 1.00 -13.71 10.76
N ASP A 202 0.18 -13.58 11.81
CA ASP A 202 -1.15 -12.98 11.70
C ASP A 202 -1.10 -11.46 11.94
N THR A 203 -0.09 -10.97 12.65
CA THR A 203 0.09 -9.54 12.99
C THR A 203 0.87 -8.79 11.92
N ALA A 204 0.68 -7.48 11.81
CA ALA A 204 1.40 -6.65 10.84
C ALA A 204 2.79 -6.24 11.33
N GLU A 205 3.02 -6.32 12.64
CA GLU A 205 4.25 -5.86 13.28
C GLU A 205 5.51 -6.56 12.74
N GLY A 206 6.40 -5.76 12.16
CA GLY A 206 7.64 -6.25 11.55
C GLY A 206 7.45 -7.01 10.22
N ALA A 207 6.23 -7.11 9.69
CA ALA A 207 5.99 -7.72 8.39
C ALA A 207 6.48 -6.78 7.26
N ALA A 208 7.27 -7.32 6.35
CA ALA A 208 7.70 -6.61 5.14
C ALA A 208 6.69 -6.79 3.99
N TYR A 209 5.95 -7.90 4.01
CA TYR A 209 5.00 -8.29 2.99
C TYR A 209 3.64 -8.65 3.58
N GLY A 210 2.59 -8.34 2.85
CA GLY A 210 1.22 -8.73 3.10
C GLY A 210 0.78 -9.80 2.11
N LEU A 211 0.00 -10.77 2.57
CA LEU A 211 -0.62 -11.80 1.76
C LEU A 211 -2.10 -11.93 2.14
N GLU A 212 -2.96 -11.90 1.14
CA GLU A 212 -4.36 -12.28 1.27
C GLU A 212 -4.79 -13.17 0.10
N ALA A 213 -5.90 -13.87 0.25
CA ALA A 213 -6.51 -14.58 -0.86
C ALA A 213 -8.02 -14.43 -0.93
N GLU A 214 -8.50 -14.46 -2.16
CA GLU A 214 -9.91 -14.48 -2.53
C GLU A 214 -10.21 -15.74 -3.31
N VAL A 215 -11.29 -16.40 -2.92
CA VAL A 215 -11.76 -17.63 -3.53
C VAL A 215 -13.15 -17.39 -4.10
N ASN A 216 -13.31 -17.69 -5.37
CA ASN A 216 -14.59 -17.64 -6.06
C ASN A 216 -14.95 -19.03 -6.57
N VAL A 217 -16.17 -19.48 -6.31
CA VAL A 217 -16.67 -20.78 -6.77
C VAL A 217 -17.95 -20.56 -7.54
N VAL A 218 -17.94 -20.93 -8.81
CA VAL A 218 -19.08 -20.77 -9.72
C VAL A 218 -19.44 -22.09 -10.40
N PRO A 219 -20.73 -22.40 -10.64
CA PRO A 219 -21.11 -23.59 -11.39
C PRO A 219 -20.55 -23.56 -12.82
N ALA A 220 -19.87 -24.64 -13.24
CA ALA A 220 -19.28 -24.77 -14.58
C ALA A 220 -20.14 -25.64 -15.53
N GLY A 221 -21.28 -26.13 -15.07
CA GLY A 221 -22.15 -27.05 -15.80
C GLY A 221 -21.66 -28.50 -15.74
N ARG A 222 -22.50 -29.44 -16.17
CA ARG A 222 -22.22 -30.89 -16.15
C ARG A 222 -21.84 -31.46 -14.76
N GLY A 223 -22.35 -30.87 -13.69
CA GLY A 223 -22.04 -31.31 -12.31
C GLY A 223 -20.61 -30.98 -11.88
N LEU A 224 -20.02 -29.94 -12.46
CA LEU A 224 -18.73 -29.38 -12.07
C LEU A 224 -18.91 -27.97 -11.50
N ASP A 225 -18.08 -27.66 -10.50
CA ASP A 225 -17.86 -26.31 -9.98
C ASP A 225 -16.48 -25.85 -10.43
N ARG A 226 -16.38 -24.61 -10.91
CA ARG A 226 -15.09 -23.95 -11.18
C ARG A 226 -14.70 -23.15 -9.96
N VAL A 227 -13.53 -23.43 -9.44
CA VAL A 227 -12.91 -22.70 -8.34
C VAL A 227 -11.75 -21.86 -8.88
N GLU A 228 -11.77 -20.58 -8.53
CA GLU A 228 -10.71 -19.62 -8.78
C GLU A 228 -10.16 -19.16 -7.43
N ILE A 229 -8.85 -19.27 -7.26
CA ILE A 229 -8.13 -18.82 -6.06
C ILE A 229 -7.13 -17.77 -6.52
N GLN A 230 -7.27 -16.56 -5.98
CA GLN A 230 -6.38 -15.45 -6.26
C GLN A 230 -5.67 -15.04 -4.97
N TRP A 231 -4.35 -15.18 -4.95
CA TRP A 231 -3.48 -14.66 -3.91
C TRP A 231 -2.94 -13.29 -4.31
N ILE A 232 -3.00 -12.32 -3.40
CA ILE A 232 -2.52 -10.96 -3.62
C ILE A 232 -1.35 -10.73 -2.67
N VAL A 233 -0.20 -10.34 -3.22
CA VAL A 233 1.01 -10.03 -2.46
C VAL A 233 1.20 -8.52 -2.48
N SER A 234 1.36 -7.92 -1.31
CA SER A 234 1.67 -6.50 -1.16
C SER A 234 2.94 -6.27 -0.37
N ARG A 235 3.56 -5.11 -0.54
CA ARG A 235 4.64 -4.62 0.31
C ARG A 235 4.08 -3.66 1.37
N ARG A 236 4.85 -3.43 2.42
CA ARG A 236 4.55 -2.51 3.52
C ARG A 236 4.24 -1.07 3.11
N ASP A 237 4.85 -0.59 2.02
CA ASP A 237 4.59 0.73 1.43
C ASP A 237 3.23 0.82 0.69
N GLY A 238 2.45 -0.26 0.72
CA GLY A 238 1.16 -0.36 0.07
C GLY A 238 1.26 -0.62 -1.44
N GLU A 239 2.43 -0.99 -1.97
CA GLU A 239 2.52 -1.46 -3.35
C GLU A 239 1.97 -2.90 -3.47
N GLU A 240 1.06 -3.13 -4.40
CA GLU A 240 0.71 -4.50 -4.79
C GLU A 240 1.84 -5.03 -5.68
N LEU A 241 2.56 -6.04 -5.19
CA LEU A 241 3.71 -6.60 -5.88
C LEU A 241 3.30 -7.57 -6.99
N GLY A 242 2.13 -8.18 -6.87
CA GLY A 242 1.57 -9.06 -7.87
C GLY A 242 0.51 -10.01 -7.33
N ARG A 243 -0.04 -10.81 -8.24
CA ARG A 243 -1.10 -11.77 -7.97
C ARG A 243 -0.72 -13.16 -8.47
N VAL A 244 -1.14 -14.19 -7.76
CA VAL A 244 -1.03 -15.60 -8.16
C VAL A 244 -2.45 -16.15 -8.29
N VAL A 245 -2.85 -16.47 -9.52
CA VAL A 245 -4.21 -16.94 -9.83
C VAL A 245 -4.15 -18.41 -10.22
N GLN A 246 -5.02 -19.21 -9.60
CA GLN A 246 -5.20 -20.63 -9.89
C GLN A 246 -6.66 -20.89 -10.22
N MET A 247 -6.92 -21.67 -11.27
CA MET A 247 -8.27 -22.01 -11.71
C MET A 247 -8.36 -23.51 -11.93
N ASN A 248 -9.30 -24.16 -11.25
CA ASN A 248 -9.51 -25.60 -11.35
C ASN A 248 -11.01 -25.93 -11.46
N GLU A 249 -11.34 -27.05 -12.08
CA GLU A 249 -12.69 -27.61 -12.10
C GLU A 249 -12.75 -28.84 -11.21
N VAL A 250 -13.77 -28.90 -10.35
CA VAL A 250 -13.97 -29.99 -9.40
C VAL A 250 -15.41 -30.48 -9.45
N PRO A 251 -15.67 -31.76 -9.09
CA PRO A 251 -17.04 -32.24 -8.96
C PRO A 251 -17.87 -31.37 -8.03
N SER A 252 -19.09 -31.04 -8.44
CA SER A 252 -19.96 -30.14 -7.68
C SER A 252 -20.18 -30.62 -6.26
N GLY A 253 -20.11 -29.69 -5.31
CA GLY A 253 -20.30 -29.95 -3.88
C GLY A 253 -19.11 -30.57 -3.16
N ARG A 254 -18.01 -30.90 -3.85
CA ARG A 254 -16.75 -31.35 -3.22
C ARG A 254 -16.16 -30.29 -2.28
N LEU A 255 -16.36 -29.01 -2.61
CA LEU A 255 -15.85 -27.87 -1.85
C LEU A 255 -16.72 -27.46 -0.66
N ASN A 256 -17.87 -28.10 -0.43
CA ASN A 256 -18.83 -27.65 0.59
C ASN A 256 -18.47 -28.09 2.01
N ARG A 257 -17.45 -28.94 2.18
CA ARG A 257 -17.04 -29.47 3.49
C ARG A 257 -15.55 -29.28 3.71
N LEU A 258 -14.76 -30.35 3.58
CA LEU A 258 -13.36 -30.39 3.93
C LEU A 258 -12.50 -30.19 2.68
N TRP A 259 -11.63 -29.19 2.71
CA TRP A 259 -10.73 -28.84 1.62
C TRP A 259 -9.37 -29.53 1.73
N GLY A 260 -9.10 -30.34 2.75
CA GLY A 260 -7.74 -30.74 3.14
C GLY A 260 -6.77 -31.13 2.01
N ASP A 261 -7.20 -31.97 1.05
CA ASP A 261 -6.41 -32.39 -0.12
C ASP A 261 -6.27 -31.27 -1.16
N ILE A 262 -7.37 -30.59 -1.47
CA ILE A 262 -7.43 -29.49 -2.44
C ILE A 262 -6.60 -28.29 -1.95
N ALA A 263 -6.72 -27.94 -0.68
CA ALA A 263 -5.97 -26.86 -0.04
C ALA A 263 -4.47 -27.17 0.00
N TYR A 264 -4.08 -28.42 0.24
CA TYR A 264 -2.67 -28.81 0.20
C TYR A 264 -2.09 -28.59 -1.20
N ALA A 265 -2.73 -29.13 -2.24
CA ALA A 265 -2.27 -29.00 -3.62
C ALA A 265 -2.25 -27.54 -4.09
N ALA A 266 -3.33 -26.79 -3.84
CA ALA A 266 -3.43 -25.39 -4.21
C ALA A 266 -2.38 -24.53 -3.52
N ALA A 267 -2.20 -24.68 -2.20
CA ALA A 267 -1.21 -23.90 -1.46
C ALA A 267 0.24 -24.27 -1.84
N GLN A 268 0.51 -25.55 -2.13
CA GLN A 268 1.84 -25.99 -2.59
C GLN A 268 2.26 -25.23 -3.86
N GLU A 269 1.40 -25.24 -4.87
CA GLU A 269 1.65 -24.55 -6.13
C GLU A 269 1.73 -23.02 -5.93
N ALA A 270 0.77 -22.45 -5.21
CA ALA A 270 0.70 -21.00 -5.01
C ALA A 270 1.89 -20.45 -4.21
N SER A 271 2.42 -21.21 -3.25
CA SER A 271 3.56 -20.77 -2.43
C SER A 271 4.81 -20.47 -3.28
N GLY A 272 5.08 -21.28 -4.30
CA GLY A 272 6.17 -21.03 -5.25
C GLY A 272 5.96 -19.76 -6.09
N GLY A 273 4.70 -19.50 -6.48
CA GLY A 273 4.31 -18.26 -7.15
C GLY A 273 4.50 -17.04 -6.25
N VAL A 274 4.03 -17.10 -5.00
CA VAL A 274 4.16 -16.02 -4.01
C VAL A 274 5.63 -15.71 -3.73
N LYS A 275 6.47 -16.73 -3.53
CA LYS A 275 7.91 -16.56 -3.40
C LYS A 275 8.51 -15.83 -4.60
N THR A 276 8.13 -16.20 -5.81
CA THR A 276 8.62 -15.58 -7.04
C THR A 276 8.27 -14.08 -7.09
N VAL A 277 7.02 -13.73 -6.75
CA VAL A 277 6.58 -12.33 -6.65
C VAL A 277 7.43 -11.55 -5.65
N ILE A 278 7.65 -12.10 -4.46
CA ILE A 278 8.44 -11.46 -3.40
C ILE A 278 9.91 -11.30 -3.79
N VAL A 279 10.52 -12.29 -4.45
CA VAL A 279 11.92 -12.23 -4.89
C VAL A 279 12.09 -11.20 -6.01
N ASN A 280 11.19 -11.17 -6.99
CA ASN A 280 11.25 -10.19 -8.08
C ASN A 280 11.13 -8.75 -7.57
N ALA A 281 10.28 -8.52 -6.57
CA ALA A 281 10.11 -7.22 -5.93
C ALA A 281 11.34 -6.76 -5.11
N GLN A 282 12.24 -7.67 -4.72
CA GLN A 282 13.51 -7.33 -4.06
C GLN A 282 14.61 -7.02 -5.07
N ALA A 283 14.53 -7.60 -6.27
CA ALA A 283 15.52 -7.40 -7.34
C ALA A 283 15.28 -6.11 -8.16
N ALA A 284 14.06 -5.56 -8.13
CA ALA A 284 13.75 -4.28 -8.77
C ALA A 284 14.25 -3.10 -7.91
N PRO A 285 15.12 -2.20 -8.42
CA PRO A 285 15.38 -0.94 -7.73
C PRO A 285 14.08 -0.12 -7.65
N PRO A 286 13.90 0.72 -6.60
CA PRO A 286 12.77 1.65 -6.54
C PRO A 286 12.67 2.45 -7.84
N PRO A 287 11.47 2.73 -8.37
CA PRO A 287 11.34 3.57 -9.55
C PRO A 287 11.96 4.94 -9.27
N GLU A 288 13.14 5.16 -9.84
CA GLU A 288 13.75 6.47 -9.96
C GLU A 288 12.73 7.34 -10.70
N ALA A 289 12.32 8.43 -10.04
CA ALA A 289 11.38 9.42 -10.56
C ALA A 289 11.60 9.63 -12.06
N ALA A 290 10.57 9.29 -12.84
CA ALA A 290 10.53 9.33 -14.30
C ALA A 290 11.58 10.29 -14.90
N ALA A 291 12.75 9.74 -15.23
CA ALA A 291 13.72 10.42 -16.05
C ALA A 291 13.01 10.73 -17.37
N SER A 292 12.80 12.02 -17.62
CA SER A 292 12.13 12.52 -18.81
C SER A 292 12.75 11.87 -20.06
N PRO A 293 11.94 11.49 -21.06
CA PRO A 293 12.49 10.92 -22.28
C PRO A 293 13.44 11.93 -22.93
N PRO A 294 14.54 11.47 -23.56
CA PRO A 294 15.46 12.38 -24.23
C PRO A 294 14.70 13.15 -25.30
N ARG A 295 14.77 14.49 -25.23
CA ARG A 295 14.36 15.38 -26.32
C ARG A 295 15.06 14.90 -27.59
N SER A 296 14.29 14.43 -28.56
CA SER A 296 14.79 14.16 -29.89
C SER A 296 15.40 15.45 -30.44
N GLU A 297 16.71 15.44 -30.56
CA GLU A 297 17.49 16.47 -31.24
C GLU A 297 17.17 16.37 -32.72
N THR A 298 16.27 17.24 -33.20
CA THR A 298 16.06 17.44 -34.64
C THR A 298 17.35 18.02 -35.21
N ALA A 299 18.15 17.15 -35.80
CA ALA A 299 19.29 17.52 -36.62
C ALA A 299 18.80 18.40 -37.78
N ALA A 300 19.18 19.68 -37.74
CA ALA A 300 19.16 20.57 -38.89
C ALA A 300 20.20 20.06 -39.90
N ALA A 301 19.74 19.64 -41.07
CA ALA A 301 20.61 19.33 -42.21
C ALA A 301 21.01 20.63 -42.93
N PRO A 302 22.29 20.79 -43.34
CA PRO A 302 22.72 21.93 -44.13
C PRO A 302 22.71 21.63 -45.64
N ARG A 303 21.93 22.41 -46.40
CA ARG A 303 22.30 23.15 -47.63
C ARG A 303 21.06 23.63 -48.38
#